data_AF-A0ABD6BEK0-F1
#
_entry.id   AF-A0ABD6BEK0-F1
#
_cell.length_a   1.000
_cell.length_b   1.000
_cell.length_c   1.000
_cell.angle_alpha   90.00
_cell.angle_beta   90.00
_cell.angle_gamma   90.00
#
_symmetry.space_group_name_H-M   'P 1'
#
loop_
_entity.id
_entity.type
_entity.pdbx_description
1 polymer ?
#
loop_
_entity_poly.entity_id
_entity_poly.type
_entity_poly.pdbx_seq_one_letter_code
_entity_poly.pdbx_strand_id
1 'polypeptide(L)'
;MADSSVSRQKMEEILENSDNEDIEFWEQLLEEGKITFQNSIEEVQKIRDRSIEFMKIILLLGSFYVAVLQFGFEGTQPISNNYLLYIPFIPLFISTIPFFHTYIIPNSHTIGTNTKNAHISISEGYNKLEYTKIMSAVYFYWGDDNMDIVSKSIKIQLFGVGCIFSSLGAVAGIILRL
;
A
#
# COMPACT_ATOMS: atom_id res chain seq x y z
N MET A 1 18.46 3.82 8.96
CA MET A 1 19.01 4.03 7.61
C MET A 1 18.21 3.15 6.69
N ALA A 2 17.41 3.74 5.81
CA ALA A 2 16.68 2.97 4.81
C ALA A 2 17.69 2.64 3.70
N ASP A 3 17.88 1.35 3.42
CA ASP A 3 18.67 0.92 2.26
C ASP A 3 18.06 1.58 1.03
N SER A 4 18.83 2.43 0.37
CA SER A 4 18.46 3.02 -0.92
C SER A 4 18.17 1.88 -1.89
N SER A 5 17.02 1.93 -2.55
CA SER A 5 16.61 1.02 -3.62
C SER A 5 17.69 0.88 -4.69
N VAL A 6 17.80 -0.33 -5.26
CA VAL A 6 18.76 -0.66 -6.33
C VAL A 6 18.65 0.33 -7.50
N SER A 7 17.42 0.80 -7.79
CA SER A 7 17.16 1.78 -8.84
C SER A 7 17.79 3.15 -8.54
N ARG A 8 17.71 3.66 -7.30
CA ARG A 8 18.37 4.92 -6.88
C ARG A 8 19.89 4.83 -6.92
N GLN A 9 20.47 3.76 -6.36
CA GLN A 9 21.93 3.57 -6.37
C GLN A 9 22.47 3.48 -7.80
N LYS A 10 21.77 2.72 -8.65
CA LYS A 10 22.11 2.60 -10.08
C LYS A 10 21.98 3.95 -10.78
N MET A 11 20.98 4.77 -10.44
CA MET A 11 20.80 6.08 -11.05
C MET A 11 21.87 7.08 -10.61
N GLU A 12 22.24 7.09 -9.33
CA GLU A 12 23.33 7.92 -8.78
C GLU A 12 24.66 7.56 -9.46
N GLU A 13 24.96 6.26 -9.61
CA GLU A 13 26.16 5.78 -10.28
C GLU A 13 26.19 6.13 -11.79
N ILE A 14 25.05 6.09 -12.47
CA ILE A 14 24.92 6.49 -13.89
C ILE A 14 25.01 8.01 -14.05
N LEU A 15 24.47 8.80 -13.12
CA LEU A 15 24.55 10.26 -13.12
C LEU A 15 25.98 10.75 -12.86
N GLU A 16 26.72 10.12 -11.94
CA GLU A 16 28.11 10.43 -11.65
C GLU A 16 29.06 10.13 -12.83
N ASN A 17 28.69 9.22 -13.72
CA ASN A 17 29.45 8.86 -14.92
C ASN A 17 28.87 9.46 -16.23
N SER A 18 27.91 10.40 -16.12
CA SER A 18 27.02 10.80 -17.21
C SER A 18 27.62 11.66 -18.34
N ASP A 19 28.87 12.11 -18.22
CA ASP A 19 29.51 13.02 -19.18
C ASP A 19 29.92 12.35 -20.50
N ASN A 20 29.95 11.00 -20.56
CA ASN A 20 30.36 10.23 -21.73
C ASN A 20 29.21 9.51 -22.47
N GLU A 21 27.96 9.64 -22.01
CA GLU A 21 26.84 8.85 -22.52
C GLU A 21 26.00 9.60 -23.56
N ASP A 22 25.70 8.92 -24.67
CA ASP A 22 24.95 9.46 -25.81
C ASP A 22 23.47 9.72 -25.48
N ILE A 23 22.83 10.61 -26.25
CA ILE A 23 21.41 10.96 -26.05
C ILE A 23 20.46 9.75 -26.16
N GLU A 24 20.82 8.75 -26.99
CA GLU A 24 20.04 7.53 -27.18
C GLU A 24 20.01 6.65 -25.93
N PHE A 25 21.13 6.58 -25.19
CA PHE A 25 21.19 5.90 -23.88
C PHE A 25 20.23 6.55 -22.88
N TRP A 26 20.23 7.88 -22.81
CA TRP A 26 19.33 8.62 -21.92
C TRP A 26 17.87 8.46 -22.31
N GLU A 27 17.55 8.42 -23.60
CA GLU A 27 16.18 8.20 -24.09
C GLU A 27 15.66 6.81 -23.71
N GLN A 28 16.51 5.77 -23.80
CA GLN A 28 16.17 4.43 -23.33
C GLN A 28 15.92 4.41 -21.81
N LEU A 29 16.82 5.02 -21.02
CA LEU A 29 16.67 5.15 -19.57
C LEU A 29 15.42 5.92 -19.15
N LEU A 30 15.05 6.96 -19.91
CA LEU A 30 13.84 7.72 -19.68
C LEU A 30 12.60 6.83 -19.85
N GLU A 31 12.58 5.99 -20.88
CA GLU A 31 11.46 5.08 -21.13
C GLU A 31 11.38 3.98 -20.06
N GLU A 32 12.51 3.40 -19.66
CA GLU A 32 12.58 2.47 -18.52
C GLU A 32 12.09 3.11 -17.22
N GLY A 33 12.50 4.36 -16.96
CA GLY A 33 12.06 5.14 -15.81
C GLY A 33 10.55 5.36 -15.81
N LYS A 34 9.96 5.76 -16.94
CA LYS A 34 8.50 5.91 -17.08
C LYS A 34 7.76 4.61 -16.78
N ILE A 35 8.21 3.49 -17.35
CA ILE A 35 7.61 2.17 -17.13
C ILE A 35 7.68 1.79 -15.65
N THR A 36 8.85 2.00 -15.03
CA THR A 36 9.08 1.72 -13.61
C THR A 36 8.14 2.54 -12.72
N PHE A 37 8.00 3.82 -13.02
CA PHE A 37 7.10 4.70 -12.30
C PHE A 37 5.62 4.33 -12.53
N GLN A 38 5.21 3.99 -13.75
CA GLN A 38 3.86 3.51 -14.04
C GLN A 38 3.54 2.24 -13.26
N ASN A 39 4.44 1.25 -13.29
CA ASN A 39 4.31 0.02 -12.51
C ASN A 39 4.19 0.33 -11.01
N SER A 40 4.97 1.28 -10.49
CA SER A 40 4.90 1.68 -9.08
C SER A 40 3.53 2.26 -8.72
N ILE A 41 2.92 3.07 -9.60
CA ILE A 41 1.59 3.63 -9.40
C ILE A 41 0.53 2.53 -9.39
N GLU A 42 0.63 1.56 -10.31
CA GLU A 42 -0.28 0.42 -10.33
C GLU A 42 -0.21 -0.39 -9.04
N GLU A 43 0.99 -0.61 -8.49
CA GLU A 43 1.15 -1.31 -7.20
C GLU A 43 0.56 -0.50 -6.03
N VAL A 44 0.76 0.83 -6.00
CA VAL A 44 0.13 1.72 -5.02
C VAL A 44 -1.41 1.63 -5.10
N GLN A 45 -1.98 1.62 -6.30
CA GLN A 45 -3.42 1.46 -6.52
C GLN A 45 -3.93 0.08 -6.06
N LYS A 46 -3.21 -1.00 -6.38
CA LYS A 46 -3.55 -2.36 -5.92
C LYS A 46 -3.58 -2.45 -4.40
N ILE A 47 -2.62 -1.81 -3.70
CA ILE A 47 -2.60 -1.75 -2.24
C ILE A 47 -3.83 -1.03 -1.69
N ARG A 48 -4.19 0.13 -2.27
CA ARG A 48 -5.39 0.88 -1.89
C ARG A 48 -6.65 0.04 -2.06
N ASP A 49 -6.82 -0.59 -3.21
CA ASP A 49 -8.01 -1.38 -3.53
C ASP A 49 -8.10 -2.61 -2.62
N ARG A 50 -6.95 -3.26 -2.32
CA ARG A 50 -6.87 -4.34 -1.34
C ARG A 50 -7.28 -3.89 0.06
N SER A 51 -6.92 -2.68 0.49
CA SER A 51 -7.38 -2.14 1.79
C SER A 51 -8.90 -1.98 1.83
N ILE A 52 -9.53 -1.57 0.73
CA ILE A 52 -11.00 -1.51 0.62
C ILE A 52 -11.62 -2.90 0.78
N GLU A 53 -11.06 -3.91 0.11
CA GLU A 53 -11.55 -5.29 0.25
C GLU A 53 -11.42 -5.80 1.68
N PHE A 54 -10.32 -5.51 2.38
CA PHE A 54 -10.20 -5.87 3.80
C PHE A 54 -11.20 -5.14 4.71
N MET A 55 -11.50 -3.87 4.43
CA MET A 55 -12.56 -3.15 5.17
C MET A 55 -13.93 -3.80 4.95
N LYS A 56 -14.25 -4.25 3.73
CA LYS A 56 -15.49 -5.01 3.46
C LYS A 56 -15.51 -6.33 4.23
N ILE A 57 -14.39 -7.06 4.28
CA ILE A 57 -14.26 -8.30 5.06
C ILE A 57 -14.53 -8.02 6.55
N ILE A 58 -13.99 -6.94 7.10
CA ILE A 58 -14.24 -6.56 8.50
C ILE A 58 -15.72 -6.31 8.77
N LEU A 59 -16.40 -5.57 7.89
CA LEU A 59 -17.84 -5.32 8.03
C LEU A 59 -18.66 -6.62 7.94
N LEU A 60 -18.29 -7.51 7.02
CA LEU A 60 -18.92 -8.81 6.87
C LEU A 60 -18.72 -9.69 8.12
N LEU A 61 -17.49 -9.76 8.63
CA LEU A 61 -17.15 -10.51 9.83
C LEU A 61 -17.87 -9.96 11.06
N GLY A 62 -17.90 -8.63 11.23
CA GLY A 62 -18.63 -8.00 12.34
C GLY A 62 -20.12 -8.34 12.30
N SER A 63 -20.74 -8.27 11.12
CA SER A 63 -22.14 -8.65 10.91
C SER A 63 -22.38 -10.13 11.20
N PHE A 64 -21.47 -11.00 10.73
CA PHE A 64 -21.51 -12.43 11.00
C PHE A 64 -21.39 -12.75 12.49
N TYR A 65 -20.48 -12.08 13.21
CA TYR A 65 -20.33 -12.28 14.65
C TYR A 65 -21.59 -11.89 15.40
N VAL A 66 -22.22 -10.75 15.06
CA VAL A 66 -23.50 -10.35 15.66
C VAL A 66 -24.56 -11.42 15.42
N ALA A 67 -24.66 -11.95 14.19
CA ALA A 67 -25.63 -13.01 13.88
C ALA A 67 -25.36 -14.31 14.67
N VAL A 68 -24.12 -14.76 14.73
CA VAL A 68 -23.73 -15.95 15.53
C VAL A 68 -24.04 -15.72 17.01
N LEU A 69 -23.76 -14.52 17.53
CA LEU A 69 -24.00 -14.18 18.94
C LEU A 69 -25.48 -14.01 19.29
N GLN A 70 -26.31 -13.52 18.36
CA GLN A 70 -27.76 -13.38 18.59
C GLN A 70 -28.49 -14.71 18.44
N PHE A 71 -28.25 -15.44 17.35
CA PHE A 71 -29.05 -16.62 17.00
C PHE A 71 -28.41 -17.94 17.43
N GLY A 72 -27.08 -17.99 17.59
CA GLY A 72 -26.36 -19.20 17.97
C GLY A 72 -26.48 -19.56 19.45
N PHE A 73 -26.80 -18.58 20.31
CA PHE A 73 -26.85 -18.75 21.77
C PHE A 73 -28.27 -18.86 22.35
N GLU A 74 -29.33 -18.80 21.52
CA GLU A 74 -30.73 -18.96 21.97
C GLU A 74 -31.03 -20.33 22.62
N GLY A 75 -30.09 -21.29 22.58
CA GLY A 75 -30.24 -22.62 23.19
C GLY A 75 -29.14 -23.02 24.20
N THR A 76 -28.15 -22.18 24.47
CA THR A 76 -27.01 -22.49 25.36
C THR A 76 -27.17 -21.85 26.73
N GLN A 77 -26.63 -22.48 27.78
CA GLN A 77 -26.71 -21.97 29.16
C GLN A 77 -26.27 -20.49 29.24
N PRO A 78 -26.86 -19.69 30.16
CA PRO A 78 -26.52 -18.29 30.29
C PRO A 78 -25.02 -18.15 30.51
N ILE A 79 -24.35 -17.47 29.58
CA ILE A 79 -22.92 -17.17 29.65
C ILE A 79 -22.71 -16.40 30.96
N SER A 80 -21.87 -16.94 31.85
CA SER A 80 -21.66 -16.35 33.19
C SER A 80 -21.05 -14.94 33.13
N ASN A 81 -20.47 -14.57 31.97
CA ASN A 81 -19.89 -13.26 31.74
C ASN A 81 -20.15 -12.74 30.32
N ASN A 82 -21.13 -11.84 30.17
CA ASN A 82 -21.48 -11.19 28.90
C ASN A 82 -20.31 -10.41 28.28
N TYR A 83 -19.29 -10.01 29.05
CA TYR A 83 -18.12 -9.31 28.51
C TYR A 83 -17.27 -10.19 27.56
N LEU A 84 -17.33 -11.52 27.70
CA LEU A 84 -16.61 -12.44 26.81
C LEU A 84 -17.12 -12.37 25.36
N LEU A 85 -18.39 -12.03 25.17
CA LEU A 85 -19.01 -11.92 23.84
C LEU A 85 -18.46 -10.74 23.02
N TYR A 86 -17.91 -9.72 23.69
CA TYR A 86 -17.34 -8.55 23.03
C TYR A 86 -15.86 -8.73 22.65
N ILE A 87 -15.18 -9.74 23.20
CA ILE A 87 -13.74 -9.96 22.97
C ILE A 87 -13.38 -10.05 21.48
N PRO A 88 -14.13 -10.73 20.60
CA PRO A 88 -13.78 -10.80 19.19
C PRO A 88 -13.84 -9.45 18.46
N PHE A 89 -14.71 -8.54 18.91
CA PHE A 89 -14.86 -7.24 18.26
C PHE A 89 -13.68 -6.30 18.53
N ILE A 90 -12.94 -6.49 19.62
CA ILE A 90 -11.78 -5.66 19.96
C ILE A 90 -10.67 -5.77 18.90
N PRO A 91 -10.09 -6.96 18.62
CA PRO A 91 -9.09 -7.11 17.56
C PRO A 91 -9.68 -6.81 16.18
N LEU A 92 -10.96 -7.10 15.94
CA LEU A 92 -11.62 -6.73 14.68
C LEU A 92 -11.66 -5.20 14.50
N PHE A 93 -11.98 -4.44 15.54
CA PHE A 93 -11.98 -2.97 15.48
C PHE A 93 -10.56 -2.43 15.31
N ILE A 94 -9.58 -2.97 16.05
CA ILE A 94 -8.17 -2.59 15.90
C ILE A 94 -7.69 -2.83 14.47
N SER A 95 -8.15 -3.89 13.80
CA SER A 95 -7.79 -4.18 12.42
C SER A 95 -8.24 -3.11 11.42
N THR A 96 -9.23 -2.27 11.73
CA THR A 96 -9.67 -1.19 10.83
C THR A 96 -8.61 -0.10 10.64
N ILE A 97 -7.87 0.22 11.70
CA ILE A 97 -6.84 1.28 11.72
C ILE A 97 -5.78 1.09 10.62
N PRO A 98 -5.10 -0.08 10.51
CA PRO A 98 -4.12 -0.31 9.47
C PRO A 98 -4.71 -0.24 8.05
N PHE A 99 -5.95 -0.68 7.83
CA PHE A 99 -6.58 -0.62 6.50
C PHE A 99 -6.99 0.80 6.11
N PHE A 100 -7.49 1.61 7.05
CA PHE A 100 -7.73 3.04 6.82
C PHE A 100 -6.44 3.79 6.49
N HIS A 101 -5.38 3.54 7.26
CA HIS A 101 -4.08 4.17 7.04
C HIS A 101 -3.51 3.82 5.65
N THR A 102 -3.61 2.55 5.26
CA THR A 102 -3.16 2.06 3.94
C THR A 102 -4.13 2.35 2.80
N TYR A 103 -5.30 2.92 3.08
CA TYR A 103 -6.15 3.53 2.07
C TYR A 103 -5.77 5.00 1.83
N ILE A 104 -5.57 5.77 2.90
CA ILE A 104 -5.32 7.22 2.82
C ILE A 104 -3.95 7.54 2.23
N ILE A 105 -2.88 6.89 2.71
CA ILE A 105 -1.50 7.23 2.29
C ILE A 105 -1.28 6.90 0.81
N PRO A 106 -1.61 5.70 0.29
CA PRO A 106 -1.49 5.42 -1.14
C PRO A 106 -2.32 6.36 -2.03
N ASN A 107 -3.47 6.87 -1.54
CA ASN A 107 -4.33 7.75 -2.33
C ASN A 107 -3.68 9.10 -2.68
N SER A 108 -2.72 9.60 -1.89
CA SER A 108 -1.99 10.81 -2.24
C SER A 108 -0.87 10.58 -3.27
N HIS A 109 -0.57 9.32 -3.59
CA HIS A 109 0.52 8.92 -4.50
C HIS A 109 0.02 8.33 -5.84
N THR A 110 -1.28 8.43 -6.13
CA THR A 110 -1.85 7.94 -7.40
C THR A 110 -1.78 8.94 -8.56
N ILE A 111 -1.08 10.08 -8.40
CA ILE A 111 -0.93 11.07 -9.48
C ILE A 111 0.05 10.52 -10.52
N GLY A 112 -0.48 10.19 -11.71
CA GLY A 112 0.28 9.60 -12.81
C GLY A 112 1.23 10.54 -13.52
N THR A 113 1.99 10.00 -14.49
CA THR A 113 2.93 10.71 -15.38
C THR A 113 2.36 11.89 -16.16
N ASN A 114 1.04 12.10 -16.13
CA ASN A 114 0.29 12.93 -17.08
C ASN A 114 -0.08 14.31 -16.54
N THR A 115 0.63 14.83 -15.53
CA THR A 115 0.54 16.24 -15.15
C THR A 115 1.23 17.09 -16.23
N LYS A 116 0.51 17.33 -17.33
CA LYS A 116 0.96 18.12 -18.50
C LYS A 116 1.74 19.38 -18.13
N ASN A 117 1.38 20.07 -17.04
CA ASN A 117 2.01 21.32 -16.64
C ASN A 117 3.48 21.19 -16.20
N ALA A 118 3.86 20.12 -15.50
CA ALA A 118 5.26 19.93 -15.08
C ALA A 118 6.15 19.52 -16.26
N HIS A 119 5.63 18.65 -17.13
CA HIS A 119 6.30 18.22 -18.36
C HIS A 119 6.58 19.38 -19.30
N ILE A 120 5.56 20.19 -19.59
CA ILE A 120 5.67 21.33 -20.52
C ILE A 120 6.66 22.38 -19.98
N SER A 121 6.57 22.70 -18.67
CA SER A 121 7.46 23.69 -18.05
C SER A 121 8.94 23.28 -18.04
N ILE A 122 9.23 21.98 -17.93
CA ILE A 122 10.61 21.46 -17.95
C ILE A 122 11.09 21.27 -19.39
N SER A 123 10.23 20.82 -20.31
CA SER A 123 10.61 20.60 -21.72
C SER A 123 10.87 21.90 -22.50
N GLU A 124 10.21 23.00 -22.13
CA GLU A 124 10.40 24.31 -22.78
C GLU A 124 11.62 25.08 -22.23
N GLY A 125 12.15 24.68 -21.07
CA GLY A 125 13.24 25.37 -20.38
C GLY A 125 14.64 24.75 -20.52
N TYR A 126 14.74 23.49 -20.94
CA TYR A 126 16.00 22.72 -20.95
C TYR A 126 16.33 22.15 -22.33
N ASN A 127 17.63 21.92 -22.59
CA ASN A 127 18.06 21.23 -23.80
C ASN A 127 17.58 19.76 -23.77
N LYS A 128 17.32 19.15 -24.93
CA LYS A 128 16.71 17.81 -25.03
C LYS A 128 17.47 16.76 -24.19
N LEU A 129 18.80 16.79 -24.20
CA LEU A 129 19.63 15.88 -23.41
C LEU A 129 19.47 16.10 -21.90
N GLU A 130 19.48 17.35 -21.44
CA GLU A 130 19.30 17.69 -20.02
C GLU A 130 17.90 17.31 -19.53
N TYR A 131 16.89 17.58 -20.35
CA TYR A 131 15.52 17.15 -20.08
C TYR A 131 15.44 15.63 -19.86
N THR A 132 16.03 14.85 -20.78
CA THR A 132 16.00 13.38 -20.70
C THR A 132 16.77 12.85 -19.48
N LYS A 133 17.93 13.45 -19.15
CA LYS A 133 18.70 13.14 -17.94
C LYS A 133 17.91 13.42 -16.65
N ILE A 134 17.30 14.60 -16.55
CA ILE A 134 16.56 15.02 -15.35
C ILE A 134 15.31 14.15 -15.19
N MET A 135 14.54 13.96 -16.26
CA MET A 135 13.27 13.26 -16.18
C MET A 135 13.43 11.76 -15.93
N SER A 136 14.49 11.11 -16.45
CA SER A 136 14.77 9.71 -16.14
C SER A 136 15.03 9.54 -14.64
N ALA A 137 15.89 10.39 -14.06
CA ALA A 137 16.19 10.38 -12.64
C ALA A 137 14.94 10.62 -11.77
N VAL A 138 14.11 11.60 -12.15
CA VAL A 138 12.85 11.91 -11.46
C VAL A 138 11.91 10.71 -11.44
N TYR A 139 11.74 10.01 -12.56
CA TYR A 139 10.85 8.85 -12.62
C TYR A 139 11.34 7.69 -11.76
N PHE A 140 12.64 7.38 -11.77
CA PHE A 140 13.19 6.36 -10.88
C PHE A 140 13.03 6.76 -9.41
N TYR A 141 13.29 8.03 -9.07
CA TYR A 141 13.16 8.52 -7.70
C TYR A 141 11.73 8.42 -7.17
N TRP A 142 10.74 8.86 -7.97
CA TRP A 142 9.33 8.74 -7.62
C TRP A 142 8.83 7.29 -7.62
N GLY A 143 9.34 6.47 -8.54
CA GLY A 143 9.04 5.03 -8.57
C GLY A 143 9.47 4.34 -7.28
N ASP A 144 10.67 4.66 -6.79
CA ASP A 144 11.19 4.11 -5.55
C ASP A 144 10.46 4.62 -4.31
N ASP A 145 10.08 5.90 -4.25
CA ASP A 145 9.24 6.42 -3.16
C ASP A 145 7.90 5.68 -3.09
N ASN A 146 7.27 5.43 -4.24
CA ASN A 146 6.05 4.65 -4.32
C ASN A 146 6.26 3.21 -3.84
N MET A 147 7.38 2.56 -4.21
CA MET A 147 7.69 1.21 -3.78
C MET A 147 8.01 1.10 -2.27
N ASP A 148 8.62 2.11 -1.68
CA ASP A 148 8.80 2.19 -0.22
C ASP A 148 7.43 2.31 0.50
N ILE A 149 6.52 3.11 -0.04
CA ILE A 149 5.14 3.21 0.46
C ILE A 149 4.41 1.87 0.35
N VAL A 150 4.55 1.16 -0.77
CA VAL A 150 3.99 -0.18 -0.97
C VAL A 150 4.53 -1.15 0.08
N SER A 151 5.85 -1.20 0.27
CA SER A 151 6.51 -2.07 1.24
C SER A 151 6.04 -1.81 2.68
N LYS A 152 5.99 -0.52 3.08
CA LYS A 152 5.46 -0.12 4.39
C LYS A 152 3.99 -0.48 4.54
N SER A 153 3.18 -0.26 3.51
CA SER A 153 1.75 -0.56 3.52
C SER A 153 1.47 -2.05 3.64
N ILE A 154 2.25 -2.91 2.98
CA ILE A 154 2.15 -4.37 3.11
C ILE A 154 2.38 -4.81 4.56
N LYS A 155 3.43 -4.28 5.21
CA LYS A 155 3.72 -4.61 6.63
C LYS A 155 2.56 -4.22 7.55
N ILE A 156 1.97 -3.05 7.31
CA ILE A 156 0.81 -2.56 8.06
C ILE A 156 -0.44 -3.42 7.80
N GLN A 157 -0.70 -3.78 6.53
CA GLN A 157 -1.79 -4.70 6.18
C GLN A 157 -1.63 -6.07 6.84
N LEU A 158 -0.41 -6.62 6.88
CA LEU A 158 -0.13 -7.90 7.55
C LEU A 158 -0.48 -7.87 9.04
N PHE A 159 -0.19 -6.76 9.72
CA PHE A 159 -0.63 -6.56 11.10
C PHE A 159 -2.16 -6.58 11.21
N GLY A 160 -2.86 -5.85 10.32
CA GLY A 160 -4.32 -5.85 10.26
C GLY A 160 -4.92 -7.24 10.02
N VAL A 161 -4.32 -8.02 9.11
CA VAL A 161 -4.71 -9.41 8.86
C VAL A 161 -4.51 -10.28 10.10
N GLY A 162 -3.39 -10.11 10.81
CA GLY A 162 -3.15 -10.80 12.10
C GLY A 162 -4.25 -10.51 13.13
N CYS A 163 -4.72 -9.27 13.22
CA CYS A 163 -5.85 -8.91 14.07
C CYS A 163 -7.17 -9.58 13.64
N ILE A 164 -7.45 -9.69 12.33
CA ILE A 164 -8.61 -10.42 11.81
C ILE A 164 -8.56 -11.90 12.24
N PHE A 165 -7.40 -12.55 12.11
CA PHE A 165 -7.26 -13.95 12.55
C PHE A 165 -7.38 -14.10 14.07
N SER A 166 -6.84 -13.17 14.85
CA SER A 166 -7.03 -13.15 16.31
C SER A 166 -8.50 -13.03 16.69
N SER A 167 -9.25 -12.18 15.98
CA SER A 167 -10.70 -12.05 16.13
C SER A 167 -11.45 -13.35 15.83
N LEU A 168 -11.16 -14.00 14.70
CA LEU A 168 -11.75 -15.29 14.34
C LEU A 168 -11.43 -16.36 15.39
N GLY A 169 -10.20 -16.41 15.87
CA GLY A 169 -9.79 -17.32 16.95
C GLY A 169 -10.55 -17.08 18.25
N ALA A 170 -10.86 -15.83 18.59
CA ALA A 170 -11.67 -15.49 19.75
C ALA A 170 -13.11 -16.00 19.62
N VAL A 171 -13.74 -15.84 18.44
CA VAL A 171 -15.08 -16.40 18.17
C VAL A 171 -15.07 -17.93 18.30
N ALA A 172 -14.11 -18.60 17.65
CA ALA A 172 -13.98 -20.05 17.73
C ALA A 172 -13.76 -20.52 19.18
N GLY A 173 -12.94 -19.81 19.96
CA GLY A 173 -12.70 -20.12 21.36
C GLY A 173 -13.94 -19.94 22.26
N ILE A 174 -14.80 -18.96 21.96
CA ILE A 174 -16.08 -18.77 22.65
C ILE A 174 -17.02 -19.93 22.31
N ILE A 175 -17.15 -20.27 21.04
CA ILE A 175 -18.02 -21.36 20.58
C ILE A 175 -17.57 -22.72 21.14
N LEU A 176 -16.26 -23.00 21.17
CA LEU A 176 -15.71 -24.28 21.67
C LEU A 176 -15.73 -24.42 23.20
N ARG A 177 -15.81 -23.30 23.94
CA ARG A 177 -15.93 -23.31 25.41
C ARG A 177 -17.38 -23.39 25.90
N LEU A 178 -18.35 -23.25 24.99
CA LEU A 178 -19.78 -23.39 25.24
C LEU A 178 -20.25 -24.79 24.84
#